data_AF-A0AAF0E198-F1
#
_entry.id   AF-A0AAF0E198-F1
#
_cell.length_a   1.000
_cell.length_b   1.000
_cell.length_c   1.000
_cell.angle_alpha   90.00
_cell.angle_beta   90.00
_cell.angle_gamma   90.00
#
_symmetry.space_group_name_H-M   'P 1'
#
loop_
_entity.id
_entity.type
_entity.pdbx_description
1 polymer ?
#
loop_
_entity_poly.entity_id
_entity_poly.type
_entity_poly.pdbx_seq_one_letter_code
_entity_poly.pdbx_strand_id
1 'polypeptide(L)'
;MAPVPNQNDSSQKVLDVVSAVYLARAELAPVMYEGMLANGVAAGGQLTTTTEVENYPGFPDSVGGSELMDKMRAQSVRFGTDIRTETIAKVDLSSRPFKLWPQFAEEEPPILAKTVVLATGASAKRMHLPGEETYWQNGISACAVCDGALPIFRDKPLAVVGGGDSACEEATYLAKYASRVYVLVRRDELRASGIMQKRLLNHPKCTVLFNTIATEAKGDGELLNAIRTKSTKDGEEKDLQVNGLFYAIGHIPATSIVKGQLDLDEDGYVKTKPGTSQTSVHGVFAAGDVQDKVYRQAVTSAGTGCIAGLEAERLLAAEEAE
;
A
#
# COMPACT_ATOMS: atom_id res chain seq x y z
N MET A 1 -9.21 33.76 -27.68
CA MET A 1 -8.84 33.60 -26.27
C MET A 1 -9.98 32.90 -25.58
N ALA A 2 -9.81 31.61 -25.24
CA ALA A 2 -10.76 30.93 -24.39
C ALA A 2 -10.69 31.57 -22.98
N PRO A 3 -11.83 31.78 -22.30
CA PRO A 3 -11.82 32.41 -20.99
C PRO A 3 -11.06 31.53 -19.98
N VAL A 4 -10.23 32.15 -19.16
CA VAL A 4 -9.59 31.52 -18.01
C VAL A 4 -10.69 31.10 -17.03
N PRO A 5 -10.80 29.83 -16.62
CA PRO A 5 -11.80 29.40 -15.65
C PRO A 5 -11.58 30.12 -14.32
N ASN A 6 -12.67 30.61 -13.73
CA ASN A 6 -12.68 31.28 -12.45
C ASN A 6 -12.26 30.29 -11.35
N GLN A 7 -11.19 30.57 -10.59
CA GLN A 7 -10.60 29.65 -9.60
C GLN A 7 -11.50 29.32 -8.38
N ASN A 8 -12.71 29.88 -8.32
CA ASN A 8 -13.65 29.73 -7.20
C ASN A 8 -14.93 28.93 -7.54
N ASP A 9 -15.01 28.26 -8.70
CA ASP A 9 -16.17 27.41 -9.02
C ASP A 9 -16.02 26.00 -8.43
N SER A 10 -17.01 25.64 -7.62
CA SER A 10 -16.97 24.67 -6.53
C SER A 10 -17.34 23.24 -6.97
N SER A 11 -16.37 22.48 -7.48
CA SER A 11 -16.52 21.03 -7.71
C SER A 11 -15.26 20.22 -7.41
N GLN A 12 -14.51 20.58 -6.37
CA GLN A 12 -13.23 19.92 -6.07
C GLN A 12 -13.48 18.49 -5.58
N LYS A 13 -13.22 17.49 -6.44
CA LYS A 13 -13.26 16.06 -6.10
C LYS A 13 -11.87 15.67 -5.65
N VAL A 14 -11.70 14.90 -4.58
CA VAL A 14 -10.37 14.40 -4.13
C VAL A 14 -10.25 12.92 -4.43
N LEU A 15 -9.19 12.50 -5.14
CA LEU A 15 -9.15 11.23 -5.87
C LEU A 15 -7.74 10.62 -5.94
N ASP A 16 -7.61 9.33 -6.32
CA ASP A 16 -6.33 8.74 -6.78
C ASP A 16 -6.05 8.96 -8.26
N VAL A 17 -4.83 8.57 -8.66
CA VAL A 17 -4.29 8.65 -10.01
C VAL A 17 -5.15 7.96 -11.05
N VAL A 18 -5.67 6.76 -10.79
CA VAL A 18 -6.45 6.05 -11.79
C VAL A 18 -7.88 6.60 -11.86
N SER A 19 -8.51 6.86 -10.72
CA SER A 19 -9.81 7.56 -10.66
C SER A 19 -9.76 8.89 -11.42
N ALA A 20 -8.67 9.65 -11.25
CA ALA A 20 -8.49 10.95 -11.88
C ALA A 20 -8.42 10.87 -13.41
N VAL A 21 -7.75 9.86 -13.98
CA VAL A 21 -7.75 9.68 -15.45
C VAL A 21 -9.16 9.50 -16.00
N TYR A 22 -9.99 8.67 -15.35
CA TYR A 22 -11.37 8.42 -15.80
C TYR A 22 -12.24 9.67 -15.65
N LEU A 23 -12.19 10.31 -14.48
CA LEU A 23 -12.98 11.52 -14.20
C LEU A 23 -12.54 12.71 -15.06
N ALA A 24 -11.24 12.88 -15.30
CA ALA A 24 -10.74 13.94 -16.17
C ALA A 24 -11.22 13.75 -17.61
N ARG A 25 -11.24 12.50 -18.10
CA ARG A 25 -11.78 12.16 -19.41
C ARG A 25 -13.30 12.31 -19.51
N ALA A 26 -14.02 12.22 -18.39
CA ALA A 26 -15.44 12.53 -18.29
C ALA A 26 -15.73 14.04 -18.13
N GLU A 27 -14.72 14.91 -18.33
CA GLU A 27 -14.82 16.38 -18.21
C GLU A 27 -15.25 16.86 -16.81
N LEU A 28 -15.01 16.04 -15.78
CA LEU A 28 -15.43 16.28 -14.41
C LEU A 28 -14.42 17.06 -13.56
N ALA A 29 -13.36 17.60 -14.19
CA ALA A 29 -12.30 18.43 -13.59
C ALA A 29 -11.81 17.94 -12.20
N PRO A 30 -11.26 16.71 -12.10
CA PRO A 30 -10.84 16.15 -10.83
C PRO A 30 -9.67 16.91 -10.19
N VAL A 31 -9.67 17.01 -8.86
CA VAL A 31 -8.53 17.45 -8.06
C VAL A 31 -7.89 16.23 -7.38
N MET A 32 -6.57 16.18 -7.31
CA MET A 32 -5.85 15.10 -6.65
C MET A 32 -4.86 15.67 -5.67
N TYR A 33 -4.93 15.18 -4.44
CA TYR A 33 -3.95 15.50 -3.41
C TYR A 33 -2.96 14.34 -3.33
N GLU A 34 -1.77 14.54 -3.90
CA GLU A 34 -0.75 13.49 -3.97
C GLU A 34 0.08 13.35 -2.67
N GLY A 35 -0.09 14.29 -1.74
CA GLY A 35 0.62 14.30 -0.47
C GLY A 35 2.02 14.90 -0.55
N MET A 36 2.41 15.62 0.49
CA MET A 36 3.81 16.02 0.73
C MET A 36 4.41 15.07 1.77
N LEU A 37 5.00 13.97 1.30
CA LEU A 37 5.49 12.87 2.16
C LEU A 37 4.40 12.32 3.09
N ALA A 38 3.16 12.24 2.61
CA ALA A 38 2.04 11.73 3.38
C ALA A 38 2.32 10.29 3.87
N ASN A 39 2.15 10.06 5.18
CA ASN A 39 2.48 8.78 5.83
C ASN A 39 3.94 8.33 5.62
N GLY A 40 4.86 9.26 5.37
CA GLY A 40 6.28 8.96 5.13
C GLY A 40 6.58 8.40 3.74
N VAL A 41 5.64 8.50 2.79
CA VAL A 41 5.79 8.01 1.41
C VAL A 41 5.67 9.19 0.44
N ALA A 42 6.56 9.24 -0.56
CA ALA A 42 6.54 10.28 -1.57
C ALA A 42 5.27 10.20 -2.45
N ALA A 43 4.97 11.31 -3.14
CA ALA A 43 3.91 11.35 -4.14
C ALA A 43 4.12 10.25 -5.19
N GLY A 44 3.07 9.48 -5.48
CA GLY A 44 3.16 8.22 -6.23
C GLY A 44 2.97 6.96 -5.36
N GLY A 45 3.06 7.09 -4.03
CA GLY A 45 2.73 6.01 -3.11
C GLY A 45 3.80 4.92 -3.03
N GLN A 46 3.43 3.72 -2.55
CA GLN A 46 4.41 2.68 -2.18
C GLN A 46 5.36 2.27 -3.31
N LEU A 47 4.93 2.37 -4.57
CA LEU A 47 5.77 2.04 -5.71
C LEU A 47 6.99 2.98 -5.86
N THR A 48 6.99 4.16 -5.25
CA THR A 48 8.20 5.01 -5.23
C THR A 48 9.30 4.44 -4.32
N THR A 49 8.99 3.41 -3.55
CA THR A 49 9.92 2.74 -2.63
C THR A 49 10.37 1.37 -3.15
N THR A 50 9.88 0.95 -4.33
CA THR A 50 10.36 -0.25 -5.02
C THR A 50 11.28 0.12 -6.18
N THR A 51 12.21 -0.77 -6.50
CA THR A 51 13.12 -0.62 -7.63
C THR A 51 12.44 -1.01 -8.94
N GLU A 52 12.07 -2.27 -9.10
CA GLU A 52 11.49 -2.82 -10.34
C GLU A 52 10.08 -3.41 -10.13
N VAL A 53 9.24 -3.26 -11.15
CA VAL A 53 7.89 -3.81 -11.22
C VAL A 53 7.78 -4.67 -12.47
N GLU A 54 7.61 -5.97 -12.29
CA GLU A 54 7.51 -6.95 -13.39
C GLU A 54 6.09 -7.51 -13.58
N ASN A 55 5.17 -7.19 -12.67
CA ASN A 55 3.83 -7.77 -12.62
C ASN A 55 2.71 -6.77 -12.98
N TYR A 56 3.07 -5.59 -13.49
CA TYR A 56 2.09 -4.63 -14.01
C TYR A 56 1.87 -4.85 -15.51
N PRO A 57 0.66 -5.25 -15.94
CA PRO A 57 0.42 -5.59 -17.34
C PRO A 57 0.59 -4.38 -18.26
N GLY A 58 1.16 -4.62 -19.45
CA GLY A 58 1.46 -3.57 -20.44
C GLY A 58 2.94 -3.17 -20.48
N PHE A 59 3.75 -3.66 -19.54
CA PHE A 59 5.21 -3.55 -19.54
C PHE A 59 5.79 -4.97 -19.74
N PRO A 60 6.20 -5.33 -20.98
CA PRO A 60 6.78 -6.65 -21.24
C PRO A 60 8.18 -6.82 -20.61
N ASP A 61 8.90 -5.72 -20.45
CA ASP A 61 10.14 -5.62 -19.69
C ASP A 61 9.84 -4.98 -18.30
N SER A 62 10.77 -5.12 -17.34
CA SER A 62 10.63 -4.47 -16.02
C SER A 62 10.49 -2.96 -16.17
N VAL A 63 9.65 -2.34 -15.31
CA VAL A 63 9.52 -0.88 -15.23
C VAL A 63 9.90 -0.42 -13.83
N GLY A 64 10.62 0.70 -13.73
CA GLY A 64 10.95 1.27 -12.43
C GLY A 64 9.69 1.67 -11.67
N GLY A 65 9.64 1.43 -10.35
CA GLY A 65 8.46 1.76 -9.53
C GLY A 65 8.07 3.24 -9.62
N SER A 66 9.03 4.14 -9.46
CA SER A 66 8.84 5.59 -9.65
C SER A 66 8.51 5.95 -11.10
N GLU A 67 9.14 5.30 -12.08
CA GLU A 67 8.87 5.56 -13.50
C GLU A 67 7.42 5.23 -13.86
N LEU A 68 6.89 4.12 -13.34
CA LEU A 68 5.50 3.72 -13.52
C LEU A 68 4.55 4.79 -12.94
N MET A 69 4.84 5.31 -11.74
CA MET A 69 4.04 6.35 -11.10
C MET A 69 4.12 7.69 -11.84
N ASP A 70 5.29 8.07 -12.35
CA ASP A 70 5.47 9.26 -13.17
C ASP A 70 4.64 9.19 -14.45
N LYS A 71 4.61 8.02 -15.12
CA LYS A 71 3.75 7.81 -16.30
C LYS A 71 2.27 7.95 -15.95
N MET A 72 1.80 7.38 -14.83
CA MET A 72 0.41 7.51 -14.39
C MET A 72 0.05 8.95 -14.02
N ARG A 73 0.95 9.67 -13.32
CA ARG A 73 0.80 11.09 -12.98
C ARG A 73 0.70 11.94 -14.25
N ALA A 74 1.62 11.74 -15.20
CA ALA A 74 1.62 12.43 -16.48
C ALA A 74 0.34 12.18 -17.28
N GLN A 75 -0.19 10.95 -17.25
CA GLN A 75 -1.47 10.62 -17.89
C GLN A 75 -2.64 11.39 -17.25
N SER A 76 -2.67 11.50 -15.92
CA SER A 76 -3.71 12.24 -15.20
C SER A 76 -3.69 13.73 -15.54
N VAL A 77 -2.51 14.35 -15.52
CA VAL A 77 -2.32 15.76 -15.89
C VAL A 77 -2.71 16.00 -17.36
N ARG A 78 -2.32 15.09 -18.26
CA ARG A 78 -2.62 15.20 -19.70
C ARG A 78 -4.13 15.32 -19.98
N PHE A 79 -4.97 14.66 -19.18
CA PHE A 79 -6.43 14.72 -19.36
C PHE A 79 -7.10 15.85 -18.56
N GLY A 80 -6.35 16.66 -17.82
CA GLY A 80 -6.88 17.85 -17.14
C GLY A 80 -7.11 17.69 -15.64
N THR A 81 -6.46 16.72 -14.99
CA THR A 81 -6.48 16.64 -13.52
C THR A 81 -5.66 17.77 -12.90
N ASP A 82 -6.22 18.47 -11.91
CA ASP A 82 -5.51 19.41 -11.04
C ASP A 82 -4.81 18.63 -9.91
N ILE A 83 -3.49 18.43 -10.02
CA ILE A 83 -2.71 17.72 -9.00
C ILE A 83 -2.05 18.74 -8.06
N ARG A 84 -2.36 18.61 -6.76
CA ARG A 84 -1.82 19.43 -5.68
C ARG A 84 -0.90 18.61 -4.79
N THR A 85 0.34 19.06 -4.66
CA THR A 85 1.36 18.43 -3.81
C THR A 85 1.17 18.85 -2.35
N GLU A 86 0.03 18.49 -1.78
CA GLU A 86 -0.35 18.80 -0.40
C GLU A 86 -0.92 17.55 0.27
N THR A 87 -0.67 17.39 1.56
CA THR A 87 -1.26 16.31 2.36
C THR A 87 -2.58 16.78 2.93
N ILE A 88 -3.69 16.08 2.71
CA ILE A 88 -4.94 16.34 3.44
C ILE A 88 -4.79 15.84 4.87
N ALA A 89 -4.88 16.75 5.85
CA ALA A 89 -4.72 16.43 7.27
C ALA A 89 -6.04 16.21 7.99
N LYS A 90 -7.14 16.76 7.48
CA LYS A 90 -8.45 16.70 8.12
C LYS A 90 -9.56 16.65 7.08
N VAL A 91 -10.59 15.87 7.37
CA VAL A 91 -11.84 15.82 6.58
C VAL A 91 -13.06 15.83 7.52
N ASP A 92 -14.16 16.40 7.05
CA ASP A 92 -15.48 16.33 7.67
C ASP A 92 -16.47 15.78 6.64
N LEU A 93 -16.93 14.55 6.92
CA LEU A 93 -17.82 13.75 6.07
C LEU A 93 -19.28 13.78 6.57
N SER A 94 -19.60 14.61 7.57
CA SER A 94 -20.92 14.63 8.21
C SER A 94 -22.05 15.17 7.31
N SER A 95 -21.70 15.98 6.31
CA SER A 95 -22.65 16.60 5.39
C SER A 95 -22.00 16.89 4.04
N ARG A 96 -22.81 17.00 2.99
CA ARG A 96 -22.37 17.34 1.63
C ARG A 96 -22.69 18.82 1.32
N PRO A 97 -21.81 19.55 0.62
CA PRO A 97 -20.48 19.13 0.18
C PRO A 97 -19.53 18.88 1.36
N PHE A 98 -18.72 17.83 1.24
CA PHE A 98 -17.72 17.45 2.22
C PHE A 98 -16.65 18.53 2.36
N LYS A 99 -16.01 18.59 3.52
CA LYS A 99 -14.99 19.59 3.82
C LYS A 99 -13.64 18.92 4.03
N LEU A 100 -12.60 19.48 3.44
CA LEU A 100 -11.23 18.97 3.52
C LEU A 100 -10.28 20.11 3.84
N TRP A 101 -9.23 19.82 4.59
CA TRP A 101 -8.18 20.78 4.93
C TRP A 101 -6.79 20.19 4.65
N PRO A 102 -5.93 20.94 3.96
CA PRO A 102 -4.53 20.59 3.82
C PRO A 102 -3.80 20.69 5.18
N GLN A 103 -2.73 19.94 5.29
CA GLN A 103 -1.80 20.03 6.40
C GLN A 103 -1.26 21.46 6.51
N PHE A 104 -1.20 21.98 7.74
CA PHE A 104 -0.80 23.36 8.05
C PHE A 104 -1.82 24.44 7.65
N ALA A 105 -2.98 24.06 7.10
CA ALA A 105 -4.08 24.97 6.76
C ALA A 105 -5.42 24.51 7.35
N GLU A 106 -5.39 23.79 8.49
CA GLU A 106 -6.58 23.21 9.14
C GLU A 106 -7.57 24.23 9.72
N GLU A 107 -7.14 25.48 9.89
CA GLU A 107 -7.94 26.61 10.40
C GLU A 107 -8.44 27.53 9.27
N GLU A 108 -8.01 27.29 8.02
CA GLU A 108 -8.46 28.05 6.86
C GLU A 108 -9.86 27.59 6.39
N PRO A 109 -10.55 28.36 5.54
CA PRO A 109 -11.79 27.91 4.91
C PRO A 109 -11.59 26.55 4.22
N PRO A 110 -12.51 25.58 4.41
CA PRO A 110 -12.34 24.25 3.86
C PRO A 110 -12.42 24.24 2.34
N ILE A 111 -11.69 23.28 1.75
CA ILE A 111 -11.97 22.80 0.40
C ILE A 111 -13.29 22.04 0.42
N LEU A 112 -14.18 22.35 -0.54
CA LEU A 112 -15.48 21.72 -0.65
C LEU A 112 -15.52 20.67 -1.77
N ALA A 113 -16.01 19.48 -1.44
CA ALA A 113 -16.11 18.35 -2.35
C ALA A 113 -17.50 17.72 -2.39
N LYS A 114 -18.10 17.60 -3.58
CA LYS A 114 -19.37 16.87 -3.75
C LYS A 114 -19.20 15.36 -3.50
N THR A 115 -18.04 14.82 -3.86
CA THR A 115 -17.66 13.42 -3.70
C THR A 115 -16.18 13.30 -3.36
N VAL A 116 -15.80 12.25 -2.63
CA VAL A 116 -14.40 11.95 -2.27
C VAL A 116 -14.09 10.49 -2.61
N VAL A 117 -12.99 10.23 -3.29
CA VAL A 117 -12.39 8.89 -3.42
C VAL A 117 -11.16 8.84 -2.50
N LEU A 118 -11.28 8.07 -1.43
CA LEU A 118 -10.17 7.81 -0.50
C LEU A 118 -9.30 6.68 -1.06
N ALA A 119 -8.07 7.01 -1.39
CA ALA A 119 -7.12 6.07 -1.97
C ALA A 119 -5.70 6.34 -1.46
N THR A 120 -5.63 6.54 -0.15
CA THR A 120 -4.41 6.86 0.61
C THR A 120 -3.51 5.65 0.85
N GLY A 121 -3.90 4.47 0.36
CA GLY A 121 -3.13 3.23 0.43
C GLY A 121 -3.04 2.61 1.83
N ALA A 122 -2.15 1.63 1.96
CA ALA A 122 -1.80 1.01 3.23
C ALA A 122 -0.30 0.68 3.25
N SER A 123 0.46 1.18 4.21
CA SER A 123 1.90 0.96 4.25
C SER A 123 2.23 -0.35 4.96
N ALA A 124 3.15 -1.14 4.39
CA ALA A 124 3.65 -2.33 5.08
C ALA A 124 4.34 -1.97 6.41
N LYS A 125 4.04 -2.73 7.46
CA LYS A 125 4.71 -2.54 8.76
C LYS A 125 6.17 -2.99 8.64
N ARG A 126 7.07 -2.12 9.10
CA ARG A 126 8.52 -2.37 9.15
C ARG A 126 8.96 -2.51 10.60
N MET A 127 10.07 -3.22 10.83
CA MET A 127 10.64 -3.37 12.16
C MET A 127 11.65 -2.27 12.51
N HIS A 128 12.18 -1.56 11.52
CA HIS A 128 13.23 -0.56 11.68
C HIS A 128 14.46 -1.12 12.40
N LEU A 129 14.92 -2.30 11.97
CA LEU A 129 16.11 -2.93 12.53
C LEU A 129 17.35 -2.05 12.29
N PRO A 130 18.33 -2.05 13.20
CA PRO A 130 19.67 -1.57 12.88
C PRO A 130 20.19 -2.22 11.59
N GLY A 131 20.64 -1.41 10.63
CA GLY A 131 21.06 -1.84 9.28
C GLY A 131 19.92 -1.89 8.25
N GLU A 132 18.65 -1.79 8.65
CA GLU A 132 17.53 -1.89 7.72
C GLU A 132 17.53 -0.78 6.66
N GLU A 133 17.92 0.44 7.00
CA GLU A 133 17.99 1.54 6.04
C GLU A 133 19.00 1.27 4.91
N THR A 134 20.11 0.59 5.20
CA THR A 134 21.13 0.22 4.21
C THR A 134 20.64 -0.89 3.28
N TYR A 135 19.96 -1.90 3.84
CA TYR A 135 19.58 -3.11 3.11
C TYR A 135 18.12 -3.13 2.64
N TRP A 136 17.34 -2.07 2.88
CA TRP A 136 15.99 -1.92 2.33
C TRP A 136 16.06 -1.89 0.81
N GLN A 137 15.29 -2.77 0.15
CA GLN A 137 15.36 -3.05 -1.30
C GLN A 137 16.68 -3.67 -1.81
N ASN A 138 17.68 -3.83 -0.94
CA ASN A 138 18.95 -4.53 -1.22
C ASN A 138 19.07 -5.82 -0.39
N GLY A 139 17.96 -6.55 -0.29
CA GLY A 139 17.85 -7.79 0.49
C GLY A 139 16.72 -7.77 1.52
N ILE A 140 16.20 -6.61 1.91
CA ILE A 140 15.01 -6.50 2.77
C ILE A 140 13.82 -6.03 1.95
N SER A 141 12.70 -6.77 2.05
CA SER A 141 11.43 -6.46 1.40
C SER A 141 10.26 -6.63 2.36
N ALA A 142 9.10 -6.06 2.02
CA ALA A 142 7.84 -6.29 2.72
C ALA A 142 6.73 -6.85 1.80
N CYS A 143 7.10 -7.35 0.62
CA CYS A 143 6.17 -8.01 -0.30
C CYS A 143 6.85 -9.19 -1.00
N ALA A 144 6.67 -10.40 -0.48
CA ALA A 144 7.20 -11.60 -1.13
C ALA A 144 6.70 -11.81 -2.57
N VAL A 145 5.44 -11.46 -2.85
CA VAL A 145 4.84 -11.63 -4.18
C VAL A 145 5.44 -10.68 -5.21
N CYS A 146 5.84 -9.49 -4.76
CA CYS A 146 6.45 -8.47 -5.60
C CYS A 146 7.89 -8.86 -5.96
N ASP A 147 8.71 -9.11 -4.93
CA ASP A 147 10.17 -9.14 -5.10
C ASP A 147 10.76 -10.55 -5.06
N GLY A 148 10.00 -11.55 -4.62
CA GLY A 148 10.51 -12.89 -4.34
C GLY A 148 11.09 -13.63 -5.56
N ALA A 149 10.73 -13.21 -6.78
CA ALA A 149 11.25 -13.76 -8.02
C ALA A 149 12.57 -13.11 -8.50
N LEU A 150 12.99 -12.00 -7.88
CA LEU A 150 14.19 -11.27 -8.30
C LEU A 150 15.45 -12.15 -8.21
N PRO A 151 16.43 -11.98 -9.11
CA PRO A 151 17.64 -12.82 -9.17
C PRO A 151 18.43 -12.89 -7.85
N ILE A 152 18.42 -11.81 -7.06
CA ILE A 152 19.15 -11.73 -5.78
C ILE A 152 18.68 -12.76 -4.74
N PHE A 153 17.44 -13.25 -4.86
CA PHE A 153 16.84 -14.22 -3.91
C PHE A 153 16.84 -15.66 -4.42
N ARG A 154 17.20 -15.87 -5.69
CA ARG A 154 17.12 -17.18 -6.35
C ARG A 154 18.15 -18.15 -5.80
N ASP A 155 17.69 -19.34 -5.39
CA ASP A 155 18.50 -20.40 -4.77
C ASP A 155 19.27 -19.94 -3.51
N LYS A 156 18.84 -18.84 -2.87
CA LYS A 156 19.41 -18.32 -1.63
C LYS A 156 18.56 -18.66 -0.40
N PRO A 157 19.16 -18.73 0.80
CA PRO A 157 18.41 -18.80 2.05
C PRO A 157 17.72 -17.45 2.32
N LEU A 158 16.41 -17.49 2.60
CA LEU A 158 15.59 -16.31 2.90
C LEU A 158 14.99 -16.43 4.30
N ALA A 159 14.65 -15.30 4.91
CA ALA A 159 13.90 -15.21 6.15
C ALA A 159 12.57 -14.48 5.94
N VAL A 160 11.53 -14.92 6.63
CA VAL A 160 10.24 -14.24 6.75
C VAL A 160 10.01 -13.93 8.21
N VAL A 161 9.67 -12.69 8.56
CA VAL A 161 9.26 -12.33 9.92
C VAL A 161 7.74 -12.24 9.98
N GLY A 162 7.14 -13.01 10.87
CA GLY A 162 5.70 -12.99 11.09
C GLY A 162 5.19 -14.33 11.59
N GLY A 163 3.96 -14.36 12.10
CA GLY A 163 3.34 -15.57 12.63
C GLY A 163 1.87 -15.76 12.25
N GLY A 164 1.32 -14.91 11.39
CA GLY A 164 -0.05 -15.02 10.88
C GLY A 164 -0.13 -15.80 9.57
N ASP A 165 -1.32 -15.81 8.96
CA ASP A 165 -1.54 -16.46 7.66
C ASP A 165 -0.63 -15.86 6.58
N SER A 166 -0.48 -14.52 6.53
CA SER A 166 0.42 -13.86 5.56
C SER A 166 1.85 -14.38 5.64
N ALA A 167 2.39 -14.61 6.83
CA ALA A 167 3.74 -15.16 6.99
C ALA A 167 3.85 -16.59 6.44
N CYS A 168 2.80 -17.40 6.61
CA CYS A 168 2.76 -18.76 6.08
C CYS A 168 2.64 -18.77 4.54
N GLU A 169 1.79 -17.90 4.00
CA GLU A 169 1.58 -17.75 2.55
C GLU A 169 2.84 -17.24 1.87
N GLU A 170 3.43 -16.15 2.38
CA GLU A 170 4.66 -15.56 1.84
C GLU A 170 5.84 -16.52 1.92
N ALA A 171 6.02 -17.21 3.05
CA ALA A 171 7.10 -18.20 3.18
C ALA A 171 6.94 -19.37 2.19
N THR A 172 5.72 -19.84 1.99
CA THR A 172 5.43 -20.91 1.01
C THR A 172 5.62 -20.41 -0.42
N TYR A 173 5.26 -19.16 -0.71
CA TYR A 173 5.49 -18.53 -1.99
C TYR A 173 6.99 -18.39 -2.31
N LEU A 174 7.77 -17.86 -1.37
CA LEU A 174 9.22 -17.69 -1.50
C LEU A 174 9.95 -19.01 -1.70
N ALA A 175 9.45 -20.11 -1.14
CA ALA A 175 10.06 -21.42 -1.29
C ALA A 175 10.11 -21.95 -2.74
N LYS A 176 9.35 -21.34 -3.66
CA LYS A 176 9.45 -21.58 -5.11
C LYS A 176 10.81 -21.13 -5.68
N TYR A 177 11.38 -20.06 -5.13
CA TYR A 177 12.58 -19.40 -5.63
C TYR A 177 13.80 -19.63 -4.72
N ALA A 178 13.58 -19.70 -3.41
CA ALA A 178 14.62 -19.86 -2.40
C ALA A 178 15.19 -21.29 -2.34
N SER A 179 16.43 -21.41 -1.87
CA SER A 179 16.98 -22.71 -1.45
C SER A 179 16.40 -23.17 -0.11
N ARG A 180 16.15 -22.23 0.80
CA ARG A 180 15.48 -22.47 2.10
C ARG A 180 14.79 -21.20 2.59
N VAL A 181 13.70 -21.34 3.31
CA VAL A 181 12.96 -20.23 3.93
C VAL A 181 12.85 -20.45 5.44
N TYR A 182 13.41 -19.53 6.23
CA TYR A 182 13.27 -19.50 7.67
C TYR A 182 12.10 -18.58 8.06
N VAL A 183 11.20 -19.05 8.91
CA VAL A 183 10.07 -18.23 9.39
C VAL A 183 10.32 -17.88 10.85
N LEU A 184 10.62 -16.61 11.12
CA LEU A 184 10.92 -16.09 12.45
C LEU A 184 9.61 -15.73 13.15
N VAL A 185 9.26 -16.53 14.16
CA VAL A 185 8.03 -16.37 14.94
C VAL A 185 8.40 -15.93 16.34
N ARG A 186 7.93 -14.75 16.77
CA ARG A 186 8.24 -14.19 18.09
C ARG A 186 7.76 -15.06 19.27
N ARG A 187 6.66 -15.79 19.07
CA ARG A 187 6.02 -16.66 20.08
C ARG A 187 6.40 -18.12 19.85
N ASP A 188 5.99 -18.98 20.75
CA ASP A 188 6.07 -20.44 20.64
C ASP A 188 4.98 -21.07 19.77
N GLU A 189 4.04 -20.27 19.28
CA GLU A 189 2.94 -20.69 18.41
C GLU A 189 2.76 -19.77 17.19
N LEU A 190 2.15 -20.30 16.13
CA LEU A 190 1.66 -19.54 14.98
C LEU A 190 0.21 -19.08 15.24
N ARG A 191 -0.10 -17.83 14.92
CA ARG A 191 -1.47 -17.28 14.91
C ARG A 191 -2.24 -17.66 13.63
N ALA A 192 -1.54 -18.15 12.61
CA ALA A 192 -2.12 -18.59 11.34
C ALA A 192 -3.22 -19.65 11.54
N SER A 193 -4.13 -19.74 10.58
CA SER A 193 -5.14 -20.81 10.51
C SER A 193 -4.49 -22.21 10.52
N GLY A 194 -5.18 -23.19 11.10
CA GLY A 194 -4.61 -24.54 11.25
C GLY A 194 -4.21 -25.21 9.92
N ILE A 195 -4.85 -24.84 8.81
CA ILE A 195 -4.49 -25.32 7.47
C ILE A 195 -3.17 -24.69 7.02
N MET A 196 -2.99 -23.38 7.22
CA MET A 196 -1.73 -22.69 6.87
C MET A 196 -0.56 -23.18 7.71
N GLN A 197 -0.76 -23.40 9.02
CA GLN A 197 0.27 -23.97 9.88
C GLN A 197 0.73 -25.34 9.36
N LYS A 198 -0.22 -26.24 9.05
CA LYS A 198 0.11 -27.57 8.51
C LYS A 198 0.86 -27.49 7.18
N ARG A 199 0.45 -26.60 6.28
CA ARG A 199 1.14 -26.40 4.99
C ARG A 199 2.58 -25.95 5.21
N LEU A 200 2.80 -24.94 6.05
CA LEU A 200 4.12 -24.39 6.31
C LEU A 200 5.04 -25.41 7.00
N LEU A 201 4.55 -26.07 8.05
CA LEU A 201 5.33 -27.02 8.85
C LEU A 201 5.71 -28.29 8.06
N ASN A 202 4.89 -28.70 7.09
CA ASN A 202 5.17 -29.84 6.23
C ASN A 202 5.96 -29.47 4.97
N HIS A 203 6.26 -28.20 4.73
CA HIS A 203 6.95 -27.78 3.51
C HIS A 203 8.46 -28.07 3.61
N PRO A 204 9.07 -28.82 2.67
CA PRO A 204 10.43 -29.34 2.80
C PRO A 204 11.52 -28.25 2.81
N LYS A 205 11.23 -27.09 2.23
CA LYS A 205 12.14 -25.93 2.19
C LYS A 205 11.88 -24.91 3.31
N CYS A 206 10.82 -25.07 4.10
CA CYS A 206 10.49 -24.09 5.14
C CYS A 206 10.95 -24.58 6.51
N THR A 207 11.39 -23.68 7.37
CA THR A 207 11.79 -23.99 8.74
C THR A 207 11.31 -22.91 9.67
N VAL A 208 10.40 -23.27 10.56
CA VAL A 208 9.85 -22.32 11.54
C VAL A 208 10.78 -22.23 12.73
N LEU A 209 11.25 -21.02 13.01
CA LEU A 209 12.05 -20.67 14.17
C LEU A 209 11.13 -19.96 15.17
N PHE A 210 10.54 -20.74 16.07
CA PHE A 210 9.73 -20.23 17.17
C PHE A 210 10.58 -19.48 18.18
N ASN A 211 9.93 -18.61 18.97
CA ASN A 211 10.57 -17.79 20.00
C ASN A 211 11.77 -17.02 19.46
N THR A 212 11.74 -16.59 18.20
CA THR A 212 12.88 -15.96 17.53
C THR A 212 12.47 -14.61 16.98
N ILE A 213 13.24 -13.58 17.29
CA ILE A 213 13.11 -12.23 16.74
C ILE A 213 14.36 -11.85 15.98
N ALA A 214 14.22 -11.08 14.89
CA ALA A 214 15.36 -10.40 14.26
C ALA A 214 15.71 -9.14 15.07
N THR A 215 17.00 -8.86 15.24
CA THR A 215 17.50 -7.72 16.02
C THR A 215 18.45 -6.82 15.25
N GLU A 216 19.04 -7.28 14.14
CA GLU A 216 19.98 -6.50 13.32
C GLU A 216 20.04 -7.10 11.90
N ALA A 217 20.12 -6.26 10.88
CA ALA A 217 20.37 -6.64 9.50
C ALA A 217 21.83 -6.39 9.13
N LYS A 218 22.50 -7.38 8.54
CA LYS A 218 23.93 -7.36 8.23
C LYS A 218 24.21 -7.74 6.78
N GLY A 219 25.29 -7.18 6.26
CA GLY A 219 25.68 -7.31 4.86
C GLY A 219 27.09 -6.80 4.63
N ASP A 220 27.44 -6.68 3.36
CA ASP A 220 28.73 -6.15 2.89
C ASP A 220 28.71 -4.63 2.62
N GLY A 221 27.62 -3.95 3.00
CA GLY A 221 27.38 -2.54 2.71
C GLY A 221 26.56 -2.29 1.45
N GLU A 222 26.41 -3.29 0.59
CA GLU A 222 25.53 -3.24 -0.59
C GLU A 222 24.37 -4.20 -0.45
N LEU A 223 24.63 -5.48 -0.15
CA LEU A 223 23.63 -6.54 -0.08
C LEU A 223 23.56 -7.20 1.31
N LEU A 224 22.35 -7.58 1.70
CA LEU A 224 22.11 -8.39 2.90
C LEU A 224 22.75 -9.78 2.75
N ASN A 225 23.46 -10.23 3.78
CA ASN A 225 24.01 -11.59 3.84
C ASN A 225 23.75 -12.34 5.16
N ALA A 226 23.31 -11.63 6.20
CA ALA A 226 22.90 -12.24 7.46
C ALA A 226 21.91 -11.37 8.24
N ILE A 227 21.17 -11.99 9.13
CA ILE A 227 20.38 -11.29 10.16
C ILE A 227 20.77 -11.80 11.53
N ARG A 228 20.96 -10.89 12.49
CA ARG A 228 21.08 -11.29 13.89
C ARG A 228 19.71 -11.64 14.41
N THR A 229 19.61 -12.79 15.05
CA THR A 229 18.41 -13.29 15.69
C THR A 229 18.63 -13.43 17.18
N LYS A 230 17.55 -13.26 17.95
CA LYS A 230 17.53 -13.44 19.40
C LYS A 230 16.38 -14.36 19.79
N SER A 231 16.69 -15.33 20.64
CA SER A 231 15.69 -16.18 21.26
C SER A 231 14.97 -15.42 22.38
N THR A 232 13.64 -15.46 22.39
CA THR A 232 12.81 -14.86 23.45
C THR A 232 12.69 -15.75 24.68
N LYS A 233 13.23 -16.97 24.65
CA LYS A 233 13.19 -17.93 25.76
C LYS A 233 14.40 -17.81 26.71
N ASP A 234 15.59 -17.76 26.15
CA ASP A 234 16.86 -17.80 26.88
C ASP A 234 17.77 -16.59 26.55
N GLY A 235 17.36 -15.76 25.59
CA GLY A 235 18.13 -14.59 25.18
C GLY A 235 19.33 -14.92 24.28
N GLU A 236 19.49 -16.17 23.83
CA GLU A 236 20.58 -16.56 22.92
C GLU A 236 20.53 -15.73 21.64
N GLU A 237 21.68 -15.15 21.26
CA GLU A 237 21.84 -14.39 20.03
C GLU A 237 22.72 -15.13 19.04
N LYS A 238 22.29 -15.19 17.78
CA LYS A 238 23.03 -15.85 16.70
C LYS A 238 22.78 -15.18 15.36
N ASP A 239 23.78 -15.24 14.50
CA ASP A 239 23.67 -14.75 13.13
C ASP A 239 23.11 -15.87 12.23
N LEU A 240 21.97 -15.60 11.60
CA LEU A 240 21.34 -16.47 10.61
C LEU A 240 21.76 -16.00 9.21
N GLN A 241 22.45 -16.87 8.46
CA GLN A 241 22.89 -16.56 7.10
C GLN A 241 21.70 -16.60 6.14
N VAL A 242 21.33 -15.42 5.61
CA VAL A 242 20.23 -15.22 4.66
C VAL A 242 20.55 -14.07 3.72
N ASN A 243 20.16 -14.19 2.46
CA ASN A 243 20.30 -13.12 1.47
C ASN A 243 19.02 -12.30 1.30
N GLY A 244 17.93 -12.71 1.96
CA GLY A 244 16.68 -11.97 1.94
C GLY A 244 15.95 -12.00 3.28
N LEU A 245 15.32 -10.89 3.64
CA LEU A 245 14.43 -10.74 4.78
C LEU A 245 13.10 -10.13 4.31
N PHE A 246 12.00 -10.83 4.56
CA PHE A 246 10.67 -10.42 4.15
C PHE A 246 9.77 -10.17 5.37
N TYR A 247 9.21 -8.96 5.47
CA TYR A 247 8.28 -8.60 6.54
C TYR A 247 6.84 -9.00 6.19
N ALA A 248 6.32 -9.98 6.94
CA ALA A 248 4.93 -10.42 6.88
C ALA A 248 4.20 -10.14 8.20
N ILE A 249 4.37 -8.91 8.73
CA ILE A 249 3.85 -8.46 10.03
C ILE A 249 2.59 -7.56 9.90
N GLY A 250 1.97 -7.54 8.73
CA GLY A 250 0.76 -6.78 8.42
C GLY A 250 1.04 -5.41 7.84
N HIS A 251 -0.01 -4.64 7.58
CA HIS A 251 0.06 -3.30 6.99
C HIS A 251 -0.73 -2.33 7.87
N ILE A 252 -0.56 -1.03 7.62
CA ILE A 252 -1.28 0.07 8.27
C ILE A 252 -2.04 0.82 7.18
N PRO A 253 -3.37 0.63 7.05
CA PRO A 253 -4.19 1.42 6.13
C PRO A 253 -4.18 2.89 6.56
N ALA A 254 -4.06 3.79 5.59
CA ALA A 254 -3.97 5.23 5.82
C ALA A 254 -5.35 5.87 6.05
N THR A 255 -6.06 5.42 7.10
CA THR A 255 -7.45 5.79 7.42
C THR A 255 -7.57 6.75 8.60
N SER A 256 -6.44 7.29 9.10
CA SER A 256 -6.41 8.17 10.28
C SER A 256 -7.37 9.36 10.16
N ILE A 257 -7.42 10.01 9.00
CA ILE A 257 -8.24 11.20 8.74
C ILE A 257 -9.75 10.91 8.71
N VAL A 258 -10.16 9.66 8.43
CA VAL A 258 -11.57 9.23 8.33
C VAL A 258 -12.03 8.38 9.51
N LYS A 259 -11.16 8.15 10.49
CA LYS A 259 -11.47 7.30 11.65
C LYS A 259 -12.65 7.87 12.44
N GLY A 260 -13.66 7.03 12.66
CA GLY A 260 -14.91 7.43 13.32
C GLY A 260 -15.93 8.13 12.41
N GLN A 261 -15.59 8.37 11.15
CA GLN A 261 -16.49 8.93 10.13
C GLN A 261 -16.90 7.87 9.08
N LEU A 262 -16.02 6.90 8.81
CA LEU A 262 -16.30 5.74 7.96
C LEU A 262 -16.26 4.44 8.77
N ASP A 263 -16.98 3.43 8.27
CA ASP A 263 -16.92 2.08 8.81
C ASP A 263 -15.58 1.45 8.46
N LEU A 264 -14.80 1.15 9.50
CA LEU A 264 -13.53 0.43 9.37
C LEU A 264 -13.71 -1.02 9.85
N ASP A 265 -12.87 -1.92 9.35
CA ASP A 265 -12.72 -3.25 9.93
C ASP A 265 -11.79 -3.25 11.15
N GLU A 266 -11.61 -4.41 11.77
CA GLU A 266 -10.79 -4.56 12.99
C GLU A 266 -9.32 -4.21 12.76
N ASP A 267 -8.84 -4.30 11.51
CA ASP A 267 -7.47 -3.99 11.11
C ASP A 267 -7.32 -2.54 10.63
N GLY A 268 -8.42 -1.78 10.58
CA GLY A 268 -8.47 -0.36 10.21
C GLY A 268 -8.71 -0.08 8.73
N TYR A 269 -9.00 -1.09 7.91
CA TYR A 269 -9.29 -0.92 6.49
C TYR A 269 -10.71 -0.39 6.29
N VAL A 270 -10.92 0.43 5.26
CA VAL A 270 -12.26 0.93 4.93
C VAL A 270 -13.13 -0.22 4.43
N LYS A 271 -14.31 -0.40 5.04
CA LYS A 271 -15.29 -1.36 4.56
C LYS A 271 -15.97 -0.81 3.32
N THR A 272 -15.75 -1.48 2.20
CA THR A 272 -16.47 -1.24 0.96
C THR A 272 -17.56 -2.30 0.77
N LYS A 273 -18.64 -1.94 0.06
CA LYS A 273 -19.60 -2.93 -0.40
C LYS A 273 -18.91 -3.87 -1.38
N PRO A 274 -18.94 -5.21 -1.19
CA PRO A 274 -18.20 -6.14 -2.03
C PRO A 274 -18.50 -5.98 -3.52
N GLY A 275 -17.45 -5.88 -4.33
CA GLY A 275 -17.55 -5.66 -5.77
C GLY A 275 -17.74 -4.19 -6.19
N THR A 276 -17.74 -3.25 -5.25
CA THR A 276 -17.84 -1.80 -5.52
C THR A 276 -16.81 -1.00 -4.71
N SER A 277 -16.78 0.32 -4.89
CA SER A 277 -15.96 1.26 -4.11
C SER A 277 -16.75 1.98 -3.00
N GLN A 278 -18.05 1.71 -2.88
CA GLN A 278 -18.95 2.43 -1.99
C GLN A 278 -18.65 2.16 -0.51
N THR A 279 -18.51 3.23 0.28
CA THR A 279 -18.29 3.16 1.73
C THR A 279 -19.61 3.28 2.52
N SER A 280 -19.52 3.39 3.86
CA SER A 280 -20.70 3.65 4.71
C SER A 280 -21.27 5.06 4.56
N VAL A 281 -20.55 6.00 3.95
CA VAL A 281 -21.03 7.37 3.70
C VAL A 281 -21.29 7.56 2.21
N HIS A 282 -22.52 7.91 1.87
CA HIS A 282 -22.93 8.17 0.49
C HIS A 282 -22.16 9.34 -0.12
N GLY A 283 -21.56 9.14 -1.30
CA GLY A 283 -20.67 10.11 -1.96
C GLY A 283 -19.20 9.99 -1.55
N VAL A 284 -18.87 9.09 -0.62
CA VAL A 284 -17.49 8.72 -0.29
C VAL A 284 -17.22 7.31 -0.79
N PHE A 285 -16.17 7.18 -1.58
CA PHE A 285 -15.70 5.95 -2.19
C PHE A 285 -14.29 5.63 -1.67
N ALA A 286 -13.88 4.36 -1.73
CA ALA A 286 -12.53 3.96 -1.39
C ALA A 286 -11.93 3.05 -2.47
N ALA A 287 -10.65 3.24 -2.77
CA ALA A 287 -9.93 2.48 -3.79
C ALA A 287 -8.51 2.12 -3.34
N GLY A 288 -8.02 1.02 -3.90
CA GLY A 288 -6.70 0.47 -3.64
C GLY A 288 -6.56 -0.14 -2.24
N ASP A 289 -5.31 -0.24 -1.79
CA ASP A 289 -4.95 -0.95 -0.56
C ASP A 289 -5.65 -0.40 0.70
N VAL A 290 -6.17 0.83 0.71
CA VAL A 290 -6.88 1.39 1.90
C VAL A 290 -8.16 0.61 2.24
N GLN A 291 -8.72 -0.12 1.26
CA GLN A 291 -9.90 -0.97 1.40
C GLN A 291 -9.65 -2.44 1.04
N ASP A 292 -8.44 -2.78 0.55
CA ASP A 292 -8.05 -4.13 0.17
C ASP A 292 -6.91 -4.65 1.04
N LYS A 293 -7.24 -5.55 1.98
CA LYS A 293 -6.24 -6.27 2.79
C LYS A 293 -5.84 -7.62 2.20
N VAL A 294 -6.47 -8.04 1.11
CA VAL A 294 -6.32 -9.38 0.54
C VAL A 294 -5.28 -9.37 -0.58
N TYR A 295 -5.46 -8.55 -1.61
CA TYR A 295 -4.63 -8.63 -2.82
C TYR A 295 -3.43 -7.68 -2.78
N ARG A 296 -3.65 -6.38 -2.51
CA ARG A 296 -2.58 -5.37 -2.33
C ARG A 296 -1.55 -5.37 -3.47
N GLN A 297 -2.02 -5.27 -4.71
CA GLN A 297 -1.17 -5.19 -5.89
C GLN A 297 -1.46 -3.89 -6.65
N ALA A 298 -0.45 -3.36 -7.33
CA ALA A 298 -0.60 -2.15 -8.14
C ALA A 298 -1.73 -2.27 -9.18
N VAL A 299 -1.85 -3.45 -9.82
CA VAL A 299 -2.88 -3.71 -10.83
C VAL A 299 -4.29 -3.82 -10.24
N THR A 300 -4.45 -4.43 -9.05
CA THR A 300 -5.75 -4.48 -8.38
C THR A 300 -6.16 -3.11 -7.89
N SER A 301 -5.22 -2.35 -7.32
CA SER A 301 -5.42 -0.97 -6.90
C SER A 301 -5.83 -0.07 -8.06
N ALA A 302 -5.17 -0.19 -9.21
CA ALA A 302 -5.58 0.51 -10.43
C ALA A 302 -7.00 0.13 -10.88
N GLY A 303 -7.34 -1.17 -10.85
CA GLY A 303 -8.69 -1.64 -11.17
C GLY A 303 -9.75 -1.04 -10.25
N THR A 304 -9.50 -1.00 -8.94
CA THR A 304 -10.44 -0.40 -7.98
C THR A 304 -10.53 1.13 -8.09
N GLY A 305 -9.46 1.83 -8.50
CA GLY A 305 -9.51 3.26 -8.82
C GLY A 305 -10.42 3.54 -10.03
N CYS A 306 -10.37 2.70 -11.06
CA CYS A 306 -11.34 2.78 -12.16
C CYS A 306 -12.79 2.64 -11.66
N ILE A 307 -13.08 1.64 -10.82
CA ILE A 307 -14.42 1.45 -10.24
C ILE A 307 -14.87 2.70 -9.47
N ALA A 308 -13.99 3.26 -8.63
CA ALA A 308 -14.30 4.44 -7.83
C ALA A 308 -14.56 5.69 -8.68
N GLY A 309 -13.75 5.90 -9.73
CA GLY A 309 -13.99 6.98 -10.70
C GLY A 309 -15.36 6.86 -11.36
N LEU A 310 -15.72 5.68 -11.86
CA LEU A 310 -17.00 5.44 -12.54
C LEU A 310 -18.21 5.55 -11.61
N GLU A 311 -18.10 5.09 -10.36
CA GLU A 311 -19.19 5.24 -9.38
C GLU A 311 -19.38 6.70 -8.93
N ALA A 312 -18.28 7.45 -8.78
CA ALA A 312 -18.35 8.88 -8.48
C ALA A 312 -18.97 9.68 -9.65
N GLU A 313 -18.57 9.39 -10.89
CA GLU A 313 -19.20 9.96 -12.10
C GLU A 313 -20.69 9.68 -12.11
N ARG A 314 -21.09 8.42 -11.91
CA ARG A 314 -22.49 8.00 -11.95
C ARG A 314 -23.35 8.72 -10.90
N LEU A 315 -22.81 8.91 -9.69
CA LEU A 315 -23.52 9.64 -8.64
C LEU A 315 -23.73 11.11 -9.04
N LEU A 316 -22.68 11.78 -9.51
CA LEU A 316 -22.75 13.18 -9.89
C LEU A 316 -23.71 13.40 -11.07
N ALA A 317 -23.69 12.50 -12.06
CA ALA A 317 -24.61 12.56 -13.19
C ALA A 317 -26.08 12.36 -12.76
N ALA A 318 -26.34 11.52 -11.76
CA ALA A 318 -27.69 11.34 -11.21
C ALA A 318 -28.19 12.60 -10.49
N GLU A 319 -27.31 13.28 -9.76
CA GLU A 319 -27.63 14.52 -9.03
C GLU A 319 -27.79 15.75 -9.92
N GLU A 320 -27.17 15.76 -11.09
CA GLU A 320 -27.35 16.84 -12.08
C GLU A 320 -28.64 16.68 -12.90
N ALA A 321 -29.23 15.48 -12.92
CA ALA A 321 -30.47 15.18 -13.63
C ALA A 321 -31.74 15.45 -12.79
N GLU A 322 -31.59 15.65 -11.48
CA GLU A 322 -32.65 16.03 -10.53
C GLU A 322 -32.82 17.56 -10.43
#